data_AF-A0A9D0LMD4-F1
#
_entry.id   AF-A0A9D0LMD4-F1
#
_cell.length_a   1.000
_cell.length_b   1.000
_cell.length_c   1.000
_cell.angle_alpha   90.00
_cell.angle_beta   90.00
_cell.angle_gamma   90.00
#
_symmetry.space_group_name_H-M   'P 1'
#
loop_
_entity.id
_entity.type
_entity.pdbx_description
1 polymer ?
#
loop_
_entity_poly.entity_id
_entity_poly.type
_entity_poly.pdbx_seq_one_letter_code
_entity_poly.pdbx_strand_id
1 'polypeptide(L)' 'MKPAPHSSPSPCIGLITNPHSRRNRAHPDAVQGIVANHPNIHHRVTPDREAIPAALQEFAALGVNILAINGGDGTIS' A
#
# COMPACT_ATOMS: atom_id res chain seq x y z
N MET A 1 33.70 1.82 -19.31
CA MET A 1 32.25 1.67 -19.56
C MET A 1 31.52 1.75 -18.22
N LYS A 2 30.52 2.64 -18.09
CA LYS A 2 29.63 2.70 -16.91
C LYS A 2 28.56 1.62 -17.08
N PRO A 3 28.16 0.86 -16.05
CA PRO A 3 27.08 -0.12 -16.19
C PRO A 3 25.80 0.61 -16.61
N ALA A 4 25.08 0.06 -17.60
CA ALA A 4 23.75 0.54 -17.95
C ALA A 4 22.83 0.38 -16.73
N PRO A 5 21.96 1.36 -16.43
CA PRO A 5 21.02 1.23 -15.33
C PRO A 5 20.18 -0.04 -15.53
N HIS A 6 20.13 -0.88 -14.51
CA HIS A 6 19.28 -2.05 -14.52
C HIS A 6 17.82 -1.55 -14.50
N SER A 7 17.13 -1.66 -15.63
CA SER A 7 15.67 -1.49 -15.68
C SER A 7 15.03 -2.69 -14.99
N SER A 8 15.13 -2.75 -13.66
CA SER A 8 14.24 -3.61 -12.89
C SER A 8 12.81 -3.11 -13.11
N PRO A 9 11.86 -3.99 -13.46
CA PRO A 9 10.47 -3.58 -13.61
C PRO A 9 10.01 -2.89 -12.34
N SER A 10 9.27 -1.78 -12.47
CA SER A 10 8.72 -1.07 -11.32
C SER A 10 7.94 -2.07 -10.46
N PRO A 11 8.28 -2.21 -9.16
CA PRO A 11 7.64 -3.21 -8.33
C PRO A 11 6.14 -2.95 -8.21
N CYS A 12 5.35 -4.02 -8.22
CA CYS A 12 3.93 -3.97 -7.94
C CYS A 12 3.75 -3.85 -6.41
N ILE A 13 3.10 -2.78 -5.96
CA ILE A 13 2.98 -2.43 -4.54
C ILE A 13 1.51 -2.57 -4.13
N GLY A 14 1.25 -3.30 -3.05
CA GLY A 14 -0.02 -3.28 -2.34
C GLY A 14 0.08 -2.33 -1.15
N LEU A 15 -0.82 -1.36 -1.03
CA LEU A 15 -0.87 -0.42 0.09
C LEU A 15 -2.13 -0.66 0.91
N ILE A 16 -2.00 -0.92 2.20
CA ILE A 16 -3.11 -0.94 3.15
C ILE A 16 -3.09 0.33 3.99
N THR A 17 -4.20 1.05 4.04
CA THR A 17 -4.39 2.19 4.95
C THR A 17 -5.41 1.86 6.02
N ASN A 18 -5.02 1.98 7.29
CA ASN A 18 -5.98 2.00 8.42
C ASN A 18 -6.45 3.44 8.64
N PRO A 19 -7.74 3.77 8.38
CA PRO A 19 -8.25 5.14 8.50
C PRO A 19 -8.29 5.64 9.95
N HIS A 20 -8.25 4.74 10.95
CA HIS A 20 -8.35 5.10 12.36
C HIS A 20 -7.01 5.50 13.00
N SER A 21 -5.88 5.35 12.29
CA SER A 21 -4.60 5.83 12.80
C SER A 21 -4.65 7.36 13.02
N ARG A 22 -4.01 7.86 14.10
CA ARG A 22 -4.06 9.29 14.46
C ARG A 22 -3.61 10.19 13.30
N ARG A 23 -2.60 9.76 12.55
CA ARG A 23 -2.03 10.48 11.40
C ARG A 23 -2.96 10.46 10.18
N ASN A 24 -3.60 9.32 9.89
CA ASN A 24 -4.51 9.20 8.75
C ASN A 24 -5.82 9.97 8.97
N ARG A 25 -6.33 10.02 10.21
CA ARG A 25 -7.44 10.88 10.57
C ARG A 25 -7.16 12.36 10.31
N ALA A 26 -5.91 12.79 10.46
CA ALA A 26 -5.51 14.19 10.25
C ALA A 26 -5.33 14.54 8.76
N HIS A 27 -5.03 13.56 7.92
CA HIS A 27 -4.71 13.76 6.49
C HIS A 27 -5.28 12.64 5.60
N PRO A 28 -6.61 12.53 5.47
CA PRO A 28 -7.25 11.46 4.71
C PRO A 28 -6.88 11.46 3.21
N ASP A 29 -6.64 12.64 2.64
CA ASP A 29 -6.41 12.79 1.19
C ASP A 29 -4.94 12.63 0.76
N ALA A 30 -4.00 12.68 1.72
CA ALA A 30 -2.57 12.66 1.41
C ALA A 30 -2.14 11.37 0.69
N VAL A 31 -2.72 10.24 1.08
CA VAL A 31 -2.46 8.95 0.43
C VAL A 31 -3.11 8.88 -0.95
N GLN A 32 -4.33 9.42 -1.10
CA GLN A 32 -5.03 9.38 -2.38
C GLN A 32 -4.27 10.16 -3.46
N GLY A 33 -3.71 11.33 -3.12
CA GLY A 33 -2.90 12.11 -4.06
C GLY A 33 -1.64 11.37 -4.54
N ILE A 34 -1.04 10.54 -3.68
CA ILE A 34 0.11 9.70 -4.05
C ILE A 34 -0.35 8.58 -4.98
N VAL A 35 -1.38 7.82 -4.59
CA VAL A 35 -1.86 6.65 -5.33
C VAL A 35 -2.38 7.04 -6.71
N ALA A 36 -3.07 8.18 -6.84
CA ALA A 36 -3.62 8.64 -8.12
C ALA A 36 -2.56 8.82 -9.23
N ASN A 37 -1.31 9.07 -8.84
CA ASN A 37 -0.20 9.28 -9.77
C ASN A 37 0.66 8.01 -9.98
N HIS A 38 0.34 6.89 -9.32
CA HIS A 38 1.17 5.67 -9.33
C HIS A 38 0.30 4.43 -9.60
N PRO A 39 0.09 4.06 -10.87
CA PRO A 39 -0.79 2.94 -11.24
C PRO A 39 -0.27 1.56 -10.79
N ASN A 40 1.01 1.45 -10.44
CA ASN A 40 1.61 0.24 -9.87
C ASN A 40 1.32 0.08 -8.36
N ILE A 41 0.55 0.99 -7.74
CA ILE A 41 0.12 0.90 -6.35
C ILE A 41 -1.36 0.49 -6.30
N HIS A 42 -1.61 -0.71 -5.79
CA HIS A 42 -2.94 -1.20 -5.47
C HIS A 42 -3.29 -0.81 -4.03
N HIS A 43 -4.14 0.21 -3.87
CA HIS A 43 -4.52 0.74 -2.57
C HIS A 43 -5.81 0.10 -2.03
N ARG A 44 -5.79 -0.28 -0.76
CA ARG A 44 -6.95 -0.71 0.02
C ARG A 44 -7.01 0.04 1.34
N VAL A 45 -8.21 0.49 1.69
CA VAL A 45 -8.51 1.07 3.00
C VAL A 45 -9.22 -0.01 3.80
N THR A 46 -8.59 -0.47 4.88
CA THR A 46 -9.14 -1.51 5.75
C THR A 46 -9.63 -0.85 7.05
N PRO A 47 -10.95 -0.80 7.30
CA PRO A 47 -11.50 -0.15 8.50
C PRO A 47 -11.14 -0.89 9.80
N ASP A 48 -10.85 -2.18 9.72
CA ASP A 48 -10.49 -3.03 10.85
C ASP A 48 -9.47 -4.10 10.43
N ARG A 49 -9.00 -4.89 11.40
CA ARG A 49 -8.04 -5.98 11.17
C ARG A 49 -8.66 -7.15 10.42
N GLU A 50 -9.96 -7.36 10.52
CA GLU A 50 -10.67 -8.48 9.89
C GLU A 50 -10.74 -8.31 8.37
N ALA A 51 -10.66 -7.07 7.88
CA ALA A 51 -10.56 -6.75 6.46
C ALA A 51 -9.15 -6.98 5.85
N ILE A 52 -8.10 -7.11 6.66
CA ILE A 52 -6.72 -7.27 6.17
C ILE A 52 -6.53 -8.58 5.37
N PRO A 53 -6.98 -9.76 5.86
CA PRO A 53 -6.86 -11.01 5.11
C PRO A 53 -7.43 -10.94 3.68
N ALA A 54 -8.58 -10.30 3.50
CA ALA A 54 -9.19 -10.13 2.17
C ALA A 54 -8.31 -9.26 1.26
N ALA A 55 -7.80 -8.13 1.77
CA ALA A 55 -6.89 -7.27 1.02
C ALA A 55 -5.60 -8.00 0.61
N LEU A 56 -5.05 -8.85 1.48
CA LEU A 56 -3.87 -9.65 1.17
C LEU A 56 -4.13 -10.69 0.07
N GLN A 57 -5.31 -11.33 0.09
CA GLN A 57 -5.71 -12.25 -0.98
C GLN A 57 -5.84 -11.54 -2.32
N GLU A 58 -6.44 -10.35 -2.36
CA GLU A 58 -6.50 -9.54 -3.57
C GLU A 58 -5.12 -9.16 -4.10
N PHE A 59 -4.21 -8.74 -3.21
CA PHE A 59 -2.84 -8.41 -3.58
C PHE A 59 -2.05 -9.59 -4.13
N ALA A 60 -2.22 -10.78 -3.53
CA ALA A 60 -1.63 -12.00 -4.05
C ALA A 60 -2.13 -12.31 -5.47
N ALA A 61 -3.44 -12.15 -5.72
CA ALA A 61 -4.03 -12.35 -7.05
C ALA A 61 -3.54 -11.32 -8.08
N LEU A 62 -3.20 -10.10 -7.64
CA LEU A 62 -2.65 -9.03 -8.48
C LEU A 62 -1.13 -9.13 -8.70
N GLY A 63 -0.45 -10.12 -8.10
CA GLY A 63 0.99 -10.28 -8.22
C GLY A 63 1.80 -9.20 -7.50
N VAL A 64 1.25 -8.61 -6.44
CA VAL A 64 1.96 -7.65 -5.60
C VAL A 64 3.23 -8.27 -5.03
N ASN A 65 4.34 -7.53 -5.15
CA ASN A 65 5.66 -7.96 -4.67
C ASN A 65 6.05 -7.28 -3.36
N ILE A 66 5.47 -6.11 -3.08
CA ILE A 66 5.77 -5.28 -1.92
C ILE A 66 4.47 -4.92 -1.22
N LEU A 67 4.36 -5.25 0.06
CA LEU A 67 3.26 -4.80 0.91
C LEU A 67 3.71 -3.58 1.73
N ALA A 68 3.01 -2.47 1.57
CA ALA A 68 3.13 -1.28 2.40
C ALA A 68 1.90 -1.16 3.31
N ILE A 69 2.13 -0.81 4.58
CA ILE A 69 1.06 -0.62 5.56
C ILE A 69 1.18 0.80 6.11
N ASN A 70 0.21 1.64 5.77
CA ASN A 70 0.03 2.96 6.36
C ASN A 70 -0.96 2.87 7.54
N GLY A 71 -0.40 2.62 8.73
CA GLY A 71 -1.15 2.41 9.95
C GLY A 71 -0.50 3.05 11.16
N GLY A 72 -1.13 2.89 12.33
CA GLY A 72 -0.50 3.15 13.64
C GLY A 72 -0.01 1.85 14.27
N ASP A 73 0.51 1.93 15.50
CA ASP A 73 1.14 0.81 16.23
C ASP A 73 0.29 -0.48 16.28
N GLY A 74 -1.04 -0.37 16.25
CA GLY A 74 -1.96 -1.51 16.27
C GLY A 74 -2.30 -2.13 14.90
N THR A 75 -1.59 -1.83 13.82
CA THR A 75 -1.98 -2.31 12.46
C THR A 75 -1.41 -3.68 12.10
N ILE A 76 -0.39 -4.14 12.84
CA ILE A 76 0.33 -5.40 12.60
C ILE A 76 0.42 -6.30 13.85
N SER A 77 -0.22 -5.91 14.94
CA SER A 77 -0.28 -6.73 16.17
C SER A 77 -1.39 -7.78 16.14
#